data_AF-A0A4Q5QRL9-F1
#
_entry.id   AF-A0A4Q5QRL9-F1
#
_cell.length_a   1.000
_cell.length_b   1.000
_cell.length_c   1.000
_cell.angle_alpha   90.00
_cell.angle_beta   90.00
_cell.angle_gamma   90.00
#
_symmetry.space_group_name_H-M   'P 1'
#
loop_
_entity.id
_entity.type
_entity.pdbx_description
1 polymer ?
#
loop_
_entity_poly.entity_id
_entity_poly.type
_entity_poly.pdbx_seq_one_letter_code
_entity_poly.pdbx_strand_id
1 'polypeptide(L)'
;FELNGRFCYLTFIIDAFSRRIVGHHTSSRLLTDQTTLPALKMALRKRKWIIKEGLIFHSDGGGQYYDKEFLNLTRKYQMANSMCEFAWENGKAERINGVIKNNYLKHRKIRTFNDLVKEVDRSVKLYNFDKPHIGLQRLTPIKFEDQLSKVTLGEGSNGKQMKLLQIIN
;
A
#
# COMPACT_ATOMS: atom_id res chain seq x y z
N PHE A 1 -15.72 1.30 3.98
CA PHE A 1 -15.97 1.03 5.41
C PHE A 1 -17.20 1.82 5.77
N GLU A 2 -18.28 1.16 6.18
CA GLU A 2 -19.50 1.88 6.56
C GLU A 2 -19.35 2.45 7.98
N LEU A 3 -19.62 3.74 8.12
CA LEU A 3 -19.57 4.47 9.37
C LEU A 3 -20.83 5.35 9.47
N ASN A 4 -21.73 5.01 10.40
CA ASN A 4 -22.98 5.74 10.65
C ASN A 4 -23.80 5.99 9.37
N GLY A 5 -23.97 4.95 8.53
CA GLY A 5 -24.72 5.03 7.28
C GLY A 5 -24.00 5.77 6.13
N ARG A 6 -22.71 6.07 6.28
CA ARG A 6 -21.87 6.66 5.21
C ARG A 6 -20.70 5.77 4.88
N PHE A 7 -20.34 5.70 3.60
CA PHE A 7 -19.16 4.96 3.15
C PHE A 7 -17.90 5.82 3.23
N CYS A 8 -16.88 5.29 3.92
CA CYS A 8 -15.52 5.79 3.88
C CYS A 8 -14.63 4.87 3.03
N TYR A 9 -13.64 5.44 2.36
CA TYR A 9 -12.72 4.77 1.45
C TYR A 9 -11.37 4.57 2.13
N LEU A 10 -10.78 3.39 1.96
CA LEU A 10 -9.50 3.03 2.57
C LEU A 10 -8.51 2.73 1.45
N THR A 11 -7.60 3.66 1.20
CA THR A 11 -6.57 3.48 0.19
C THR A 11 -5.33 2.88 0.82
N PHE A 12 -4.76 1.84 0.21
CA PHE A 12 -3.49 1.25 0.61
C PHE A 12 -2.55 1.12 -0.58
N ILE A 13 -1.27 1.33 -0.36
CA ILE A 13 -0.19 1.09 -1.33
C ILE A 13 0.77 0.10 -0.69
N ILE A 14 0.96 -1.03 -1.37
CA ILE A 14 1.77 -2.15 -0.88
C ILE A 14 2.95 -2.38 -1.79
N ASP A 15 4.09 -2.64 -1.16
CA ASP A 15 5.23 -3.24 -1.82
C ASP A 15 4.96 -4.73 -2.06
N ALA A 16 4.82 -5.15 -3.31
CA ALA A 16 4.45 -6.51 -3.64
C ALA A 16 5.52 -7.55 -3.27
N PHE A 17 6.78 -7.13 -3.10
CA PHE A 17 7.89 -8.00 -2.73
C PHE A 17 7.90 -8.28 -1.22
N SER A 18 7.92 -7.23 -0.40
CA SER A 18 7.96 -7.38 1.06
C SER A 18 6.59 -7.51 1.70
N ARG A 19 5.52 -7.34 0.91
CA ARG A 19 4.12 -7.24 1.36
C ARG A 19 3.86 -6.08 2.32
N ARG A 20 4.81 -5.14 2.48
CA ARG A 20 4.69 -4.00 3.40
C ARG A 20 3.70 -2.98 2.86
N ILE A 21 2.79 -2.52 3.70
CA ILE A 21 1.98 -1.34 3.41
C ILE A 21 2.86 -0.10 3.61
N VAL A 22 3.19 0.58 2.51
CA VAL A 22 4.11 1.71 2.49
C VAL A 22 3.40 3.06 2.42
N GLY A 23 2.18 3.09 1.92
CA GLY A 23 1.30 4.25 1.96
C GLY A 23 -0.13 3.83 2.25
N HIS A 24 -0.88 4.70 2.92
CA HIS A 24 -2.30 4.49 3.14
C HIS A 24 -3.00 5.81 3.42
N HIS A 25 -4.31 5.86 3.18
CA HIS A 25 -5.13 7.02 3.49
C HIS A 25 -6.59 6.61 3.72
N THR A 26 -7.29 7.34 4.59
CA THR A 26 -8.72 7.15 4.84
C THR A 26 -9.45 8.41 4.38
N SER A 27 -10.46 8.25 3.53
CA SER A 27 -11.23 9.37 2.98
C SER A 27 -12.73 9.18 3.14
N SER A 28 -13.47 10.29 3.22
CA SER A 28 -14.93 10.30 3.15
C SER A 28 -15.48 10.32 1.72
N ARG A 29 -14.63 10.54 0.70
CA ARG A 29 -15.03 10.61 -0.72
C ARG A 29 -14.03 9.90 -1.61
N LEU A 30 -14.52 9.37 -2.74
CA LEU A 30 -13.69 8.73 -3.76
C LEU A 30 -13.20 9.76 -4.78
N LEU A 31 -12.30 10.65 -4.34
CA LEU A 31 -11.63 11.62 -5.20
C LEU A 31 -10.12 11.36 -5.18
N THR A 32 -9.44 11.51 -6.32
CA THR A 32 -8.02 11.16 -6.48
C THR A 32 -7.10 11.92 -5.52
N ASP A 33 -7.35 13.22 -5.38
CA ASP A 33 -6.69 14.16 -4.46
C ASP A 33 -6.87 13.78 -2.98
N GLN A 34 -7.96 13.07 -2.66
CA GLN A 34 -8.30 12.62 -1.32
C GLN A 34 -7.98 11.15 -1.05
N THR A 35 -7.57 10.36 -2.05
CA THR A 35 -7.38 8.90 -1.89
C THR A 35 -5.98 8.48 -2.34
N THR A 36 -5.80 8.32 -3.64
CA THR A 36 -4.58 7.84 -4.28
C THR A 36 -3.38 8.75 -4.03
N LEU A 37 -3.55 10.06 -4.19
CA LEU A 37 -2.44 11.01 -4.09
C LEU A 37 -1.84 11.11 -2.68
N PRO A 38 -2.64 11.25 -1.60
CA PRO A 38 -2.13 11.23 -0.23
C PRO A 38 -1.40 9.92 0.11
N ALA A 39 -1.97 8.77 -0.27
CA ALA A 39 -1.34 7.48 -0.05
C ALA A 39 0.00 7.37 -0.80
N LEU A 40 0.05 7.81 -2.07
CA LEU A 40 1.26 7.77 -2.88
C LEU A 40 2.35 8.70 -2.33
N LYS A 41 2.00 9.92 -1.93
CA LYS A 41 2.93 10.84 -1.24
C LYS A 41 3.51 10.20 0.03
N MET A 42 2.69 9.49 0.80
CA MET A 42 3.16 8.74 1.97
C MET A 42 4.13 7.62 1.57
N ALA A 43 3.80 6.82 0.56
CA ALA A 43 4.64 5.73 0.07
C ALA A 43 6.02 6.23 -0.40
N LEU A 44 6.04 7.29 -1.21
CA LEU A 44 7.28 7.91 -1.72
C LEU A 44 8.16 8.43 -0.58
N ARG A 45 7.56 9.06 0.45
CA ARG A 45 8.29 9.48 1.66
C ARG A 45 8.93 8.31 2.41
N LYS A 46 8.28 7.14 2.46
CA LYS A 46 8.85 5.95 3.13
C LYS A 46 9.90 5.24 2.28
N ARG A 47 9.80 5.34 0.95
CA ARG A 47 10.65 4.61 -0.01
C ARG A 47 11.75 5.44 -0.67
N LYS A 48 12.06 6.64 -0.14
CA LYS A 48 13.03 7.62 -0.70
C LYS A 48 14.32 7.03 -1.30
N TRP A 49 14.81 5.92 -0.77
CA TRP A 49 16.08 5.27 -1.16
C TRP A 49 15.98 4.30 -2.35
N ILE A 50 14.78 3.83 -2.70
CA ILE A 50 14.54 2.77 -3.71
C ILE A 50 14.09 3.35 -5.07
N ILE A 51 13.82 4.66 -5.12
CA ILE A 51 13.33 5.37 -6.32
C ILE A 51 14.47 5.67 -7.32
N LYS A 52 15.48 4.81 -7.38
CA LYS A 52 16.51 4.84 -8.41
C LYS A 52 16.13 3.78 -9.45
N GLU A 53 15.40 4.23 -10.46
CA GLU A 53 15.08 3.60 -11.75
C GLU A 53 14.23 2.32 -11.73
N GLY A 54 13.08 2.31 -12.43
CA GLY A 54 12.29 1.10 -12.68
C GLY A 54 11.21 0.76 -11.64
N LEU A 55 10.72 1.74 -10.88
CA LEU A 55 9.57 1.56 -10.00
C LEU A 55 8.28 1.45 -10.82
N ILE A 56 7.61 0.30 -10.73
CA ILE A 56 6.31 0.04 -11.35
C ILE A 56 5.21 0.35 -10.34
N PHE A 57 4.27 1.20 -10.73
CA PHE A 57 3.02 1.40 -10.01
C PHE A 57 1.91 0.65 -10.74
N HIS A 58 1.40 -0.41 -10.12
CA HIS A 58 0.35 -1.25 -10.70
C HIS A 58 -0.99 -0.99 -10.02
N SER A 59 -2.00 -0.73 -10.83
CA SER A 59 -3.35 -0.36 -10.41
C SER A 59 -4.41 -1.27 -11.03
N ASP A 60 -5.66 -1.17 -10.58
CA ASP A 60 -6.79 -1.90 -11.17
C ASP A 60 -7.43 -1.19 -12.38
N GLY A 61 -6.84 -0.09 -12.86
CA GLY A 61 -7.36 0.67 -14.00
C GLY A 61 -8.52 1.62 -13.66
N GLY A 62 -8.81 1.89 -12.39
CA GLY A 62 -9.80 2.89 -11.99
C GLY A 62 -9.51 4.31 -12.51
N GLY A 63 -10.57 5.12 -12.67
CA GLY A 63 -10.50 6.49 -13.22
C GLY A 63 -9.51 7.42 -12.50
N GLN A 64 -9.30 7.21 -11.20
CA GLN A 64 -8.34 7.97 -10.39
C GLN A 64 -6.88 7.85 -10.86
N TYR A 65 -6.53 6.84 -11.66
CA TYR A 65 -5.16 6.65 -12.18
C TYR A 65 -4.90 7.35 -13.50
N TYR A 66 -5.93 7.93 -14.12
CA TYR A 66 -5.82 8.78 -15.30
C TYR A 66 -5.79 10.28 -14.95
N ASP A 67 -5.90 10.60 -13.67
CA ASP A 67 -5.86 11.97 -13.18
C ASP A 67 -4.51 12.65 -13.49
N LYS A 68 -4.58 13.92 -13.86
CA LYS A 68 -3.38 14.69 -14.30
C LYS A 68 -2.37 14.86 -13.17
N GLU A 69 -2.82 15.10 -11.95
CA GLU A 69 -1.91 15.28 -10.81
C GLU A 69 -1.24 13.97 -10.43
N PHE A 70 -1.99 12.86 -10.48
CA PHE A 70 -1.44 11.52 -10.28
C PHE A 70 -0.35 11.21 -11.31
N LEU A 71 -0.65 11.36 -12.60
CA LEU A 71 0.30 11.09 -13.68
C LEU A 71 1.53 12.01 -13.62
N ASN A 72 1.35 13.28 -13.24
CA ASN A 72 2.48 14.19 -13.02
C ASN A 72 3.36 13.76 -11.86
N LEU A 73 2.77 13.27 -10.76
CA LEU A 73 3.51 12.77 -9.62
C LEU A 73 4.31 11.51 -9.98
N THR A 74 3.70 10.52 -10.64
CA THR A 74 4.41 9.29 -11.03
C THR A 74 5.52 9.59 -12.03
N ARG A 75 5.29 10.48 -13.00
CA ARG A 75 6.32 10.92 -13.96
C ARG A 75 7.49 11.62 -13.27
N LYS A 76 7.22 12.50 -12.29
CA LYS A 76 8.26 13.19 -11.51
C LYS A 76 9.20 12.22 -10.79
N TYR A 77 8.69 11.07 -10.36
CA TYR A 77 9.47 10.03 -9.70
C TYR A 77 9.90 8.89 -10.66
N GLN A 78 9.81 9.12 -11.98
CA GLN A 78 10.22 8.17 -13.03
C GLN A 78 9.59 6.77 -12.86
N MET A 79 8.33 6.74 -12.44
CA MET A 79 7.58 5.50 -12.23
C MET A 79 6.92 5.05 -13.54
N ALA A 80 6.97 3.74 -13.80
CA ALA A 80 6.20 3.11 -14.88
C ALA A 80 4.80 2.76 -14.35
N ASN A 81 3.76 3.33 -14.94
CA ASN A 81 2.39 3.00 -14.58
C ASN A 81 1.93 1.75 -15.35
N SER A 82 1.38 0.79 -14.63
CA SER A 82 0.81 -0.46 -15.13
C SER A 82 -0.60 -0.64 -14.55
N MET A 83 -1.43 -1.44 -15.23
CA MET A 83 -2.79 -1.73 -14.78
C MET A 83 -3.14 -3.20 -15.02
N CYS A 84 -4.12 -3.71 -14.28
CA CYS A 84 -4.72 -5.01 -14.56
C CYS A 84 -5.43 -4.97 -15.93
N GLU A 85 -5.23 -6.02 -16.72
CA GLU A 85 -6.03 -6.29 -17.91
C GLU A 85 -7.31 -7.05 -17.52
N PHE A 86 -7.24 -7.84 -16.45
CA PHE A 86 -8.35 -8.65 -15.96
C PHE A 86 -8.56 -8.54 -14.45
N ALA A 87 -9.82 -8.67 -14.00
CA ALA A 87 -10.20 -8.47 -12.59
C ALA A 87 -9.48 -9.40 -11.60
N TRP A 88 -9.12 -10.64 -12.00
CA TRP A 88 -8.46 -11.61 -11.12
C TRP A 88 -7.01 -11.23 -10.77
N GLU A 89 -6.39 -10.32 -11.53
CA GLU A 89 -5.02 -9.86 -11.28
C GLU A 89 -4.93 -8.99 -10.01
N ASN A 90 -6.06 -8.44 -9.56
CA ASN A 90 -6.15 -7.61 -8.36
C ASN A 90 -6.26 -8.41 -7.04
N GLY A 91 -6.25 -9.75 -7.09
CA GLY A 91 -6.52 -10.57 -5.90
C GLY A 91 -5.52 -10.42 -4.73
N LYS A 92 -4.29 -9.95 -4.99
CA LYS A 92 -3.32 -9.62 -3.91
C LYS A 92 -3.74 -8.39 -3.13
N ALA A 93 -4.16 -7.35 -3.84
CA ALA A 93 -4.67 -6.11 -3.30
C ALA A 93 -5.95 -6.35 -2.49
N GLU A 94 -6.96 -6.96 -3.10
CA GLU A 94 -8.25 -7.22 -2.43
C GLU A 94 -8.09 -8.01 -1.13
N ARG A 95 -7.17 -8.98 -1.11
CA ARG A 95 -6.86 -9.77 0.09
C ARG A 95 -6.36 -8.90 1.25
N ILE A 96 -5.54 -7.88 0.99
CA ILE A 96 -5.04 -7.01 2.06
C ILE A 96 -6.15 -6.12 2.59
N ASN A 97 -7.01 -5.61 1.71
CA ASN A 97 -8.22 -4.90 2.10
C ASN A 97 -9.10 -5.75 3.03
N GLY A 98 -9.33 -7.01 2.64
CA GLY A 98 -10.04 -7.99 3.45
C GLY A 98 -9.35 -8.25 4.80
N VAL A 99 -8.03 -8.40 4.82
CA VAL A 99 -7.26 -8.58 6.07
C VAL A 99 -7.41 -7.37 7.00
N ILE A 100 -7.25 -6.15 6.52
CA ILE A 100 -7.36 -4.95 7.38
C ILE A 100 -8.78 -4.82 7.93
N LYS A 101 -9.80 -4.93 7.07
CA LYS A 101 -11.20 -4.81 7.48
C LYS A 101 -11.61 -5.94 8.43
N ASN A 102 -11.34 -7.19 8.06
CA ASN A 102 -11.89 -8.37 8.73
C ASN A 102 -11.01 -8.92 9.85
N ASN A 103 -9.73 -8.55 9.96
CA ASN A 103 -8.89 -9.06 11.04
C ASN A 103 -8.53 -7.99 12.06
N TYR A 104 -8.64 -6.71 11.69
CA TYR A 104 -8.30 -5.61 12.59
C TYR A 104 -9.51 -4.72 12.87
N LEU A 105 -10.06 -4.06 11.85
CA LEU A 105 -11.08 -3.02 12.06
C LEU A 105 -12.40 -3.56 12.62
N LYS A 106 -12.84 -4.76 12.21
CA LYS A 106 -14.09 -5.37 12.70
C LYS A 106 -14.15 -5.57 14.22
N HIS A 107 -13.01 -5.58 14.89
CA HIS A 107 -12.90 -5.78 16.33
C HIS A 107 -12.73 -4.47 17.12
N ARG A 108 -12.80 -3.32 16.44
CA ARG A 108 -12.58 -2.00 17.03
C ARG A 108 -13.89 -1.23 17.14
N LYS A 109 -14.02 -0.43 18.20
CA LYS A 109 -15.16 0.48 18.39
C LYS A 109 -14.87 1.78 17.66
N ILE A 110 -15.29 1.87 16.41
CA ILE A 110 -15.09 3.03 15.54
C ILE A 110 -16.41 3.83 15.48
N ARG A 111 -16.45 5.01 16.09
CA ARG A 111 -17.68 5.84 16.17
C ARG A 111 -17.61 7.07 15.29
N THR A 112 -16.40 7.59 15.10
CA THR A 112 -16.14 8.80 14.33
C THR A 112 -15.16 8.55 13.19
N PHE A 113 -15.13 9.45 12.22
CA PHE A 113 -14.16 9.39 11.13
C PHE A 113 -12.72 9.44 11.65
N ASN A 114 -12.47 10.23 12.69
CA ASN A 114 -11.15 10.31 13.33
C ASN A 114 -10.76 8.99 14.02
N ASP A 115 -11.73 8.28 14.62
CA ASP A 115 -11.48 6.93 15.16
C ASP A 115 -11.09 5.97 14.03
N LEU A 116 -11.77 6.06 12.88
CA LEU A 116 -11.45 5.23 11.72
C LEU A 116 -10.02 5.49 11.24
N VAL A 117 -9.62 6.75 11.09
CA VAL A 117 -8.26 7.14 10.70
C VAL A 117 -7.24 6.52 11.67
N LYS A 118 -7.43 6.71 12.99
CA LYS A 118 -6.53 6.18 14.02
C LYS A 118 -6.45 4.66 14.00
N GLU A 119 -7.58 3.97 13.84
CA GLU A 119 -7.61 2.51 13.80
C GLU A 119 -7.03 1.95 12.51
N VAL A 120 -7.16 2.65 11.38
CA VAL A 120 -6.46 2.29 10.13
C VAL A 120 -4.95 2.44 10.29
N ASP A 121 -4.48 3.57 10.85
CA ASP A 121 -3.06 3.78 11.15
C ASP A 121 -2.50 2.68 12.05
N ARG A 122 -3.23 2.34 13.12
CA ARG A 122 -2.89 1.26 14.04
C ARG A 122 -2.86 -0.09 13.33
N SER A 123 -3.87 -0.39 12.52
CA SER A 123 -3.98 -1.67 11.80
C SER A 123 -2.83 -1.85 10.80
N VAL A 124 -2.46 -0.79 10.09
CA VAL A 124 -1.29 -0.80 9.19
C VAL A 124 0.01 -1.03 9.96
N LYS A 125 0.16 -0.43 11.15
CA LYS A 125 1.31 -0.69 12.02
C LYS A 125 1.36 -2.16 12.45
N LEU A 126 0.27 -2.69 13.00
CA LEU A 126 0.20 -4.10 13.42
C LEU A 126 0.45 -5.07 12.26
N TYR A 127 -0.11 -4.78 11.09
CA TYR A 127 0.13 -5.58 9.88
C TYR A 127 1.63 -5.60 9.51
N ASN A 128 2.29 -4.44 9.50
CA ASN A 128 3.69 -4.35 9.08
C ASN A 128 4.69 -4.92 10.12
N PHE A 129 4.40 -4.76 11.42
CA PHE A 129 5.35 -5.10 12.48
C PHE A 129 5.07 -6.44 13.16
N ASP A 130 3.80 -6.86 13.23
CA ASP A 130 3.37 -7.95 14.11
C ASP A 130 2.73 -9.13 13.37
N LYS A 131 2.25 -8.95 12.13
CA LYS A 131 1.61 -10.03 11.36
C LYS A 131 2.65 -10.88 10.61
N PRO A 132 2.84 -12.17 10.95
CA PRO A 132 3.67 -13.06 10.15
C PRO A 132 2.95 -13.48 8.87
N HIS A 133 3.70 -13.59 7.76
CA HIS A 133 3.19 -14.03 6.47
C HIS A 133 3.85 -15.34 6.04
N ILE A 134 3.05 -16.34 5.67
CA ILE A 134 3.55 -17.63 5.16
C ILE A 134 4.47 -17.40 3.95
N GLY A 135 4.06 -16.53 3.02
CA GLY A 135 4.87 -16.17 1.85
C GLY A 135 6.14 -15.38 2.14
N LEU A 136 6.39 -15.00 3.41
CA LEU A 136 7.64 -14.39 3.88
C LEU A 136 8.32 -15.31 4.91
N GLN A 137 8.17 -16.63 4.80
CA GLN A 137 8.74 -17.61 5.75
C GLN A 137 8.32 -17.35 7.20
N ARG A 138 7.05 -16.92 7.39
CA ARG A 138 6.46 -16.52 8.69
C ARG A 138 7.12 -15.29 9.33
N LEU A 139 7.86 -14.49 8.57
CA LEU A 139 8.32 -13.17 9.00
C LEU A 139 7.24 -12.11 8.81
N THR A 140 7.39 -11.02 9.56
CA THR A 140 6.60 -9.80 9.36
C THR A 140 7.20 -8.98 8.22
N PRO A 141 6.43 -8.13 7.54
CA PRO A 141 6.95 -7.33 6.42
C PRO A 141 8.21 -6.54 6.77
N ILE A 142 8.27 -5.95 7.97
CA ILE A 142 9.45 -5.23 8.46
C ILE A 142 10.63 -6.17 8.71
N LYS A 143 10.43 -7.28 9.43
CA LYS A 143 11.52 -8.24 9.70
C LYS A 143 12.11 -8.82 8.41
N PHE A 144 11.26 -9.05 7.40
CA PHE A 144 11.70 -9.50 6.09
C PHE A 144 12.60 -8.45 5.40
N GLU A 145 12.19 -7.17 5.40
CA GLU A 145 13.03 -6.09 4.85
C GLU A 145 14.35 -5.91 5.62
N ASP A 146 14.32 -6.01 6.95
CA ASP A 146 15.52 -5.90 7.78
C ASP A 146 16.52 -7.03 7.45
N GLN A 147 16.05 -8.26 7.19
CA GLN A 147 16.92 -9.35 6.76
C GLN A 147 17.51 -9.12 5.37
N LEU A 148 16.72 -8.62 4.42
CA LEU A 148 17.21 -8.30 3.07
C LEU A 148 18.33 -7.25 3.11
N SER A 149 18.17 -6.19 3.92
CA SER A 149 19.21 -5.16 4.05
C SER A 149 20.53 -5.71 4.59
N LYS A 150 20.50 -6.72 5.47
CA LYS A 150 21.70 -7.36 6.01
C LYS A 150 22.42 -8.20 4.96
N VAL A 151 21.67 -8.86 4.07
CA VAL A 151 22.22 -9.65 2.97
C VAL A 151 22.87 -8.75 1.91
N THR A 152 22.22 -7.64 1.53
CA THR A 152 22.74 -6.71 0.52
C THR A 152 23.99 -5.94 0.98
N LEU A 153 24.24 -5.82 2.29
CA LEU A 153 25.46 -5.22 2.84
C LEU A 153 26.66 -6.19 2.90
N GLY A 154 26.44 -7.50 2.74
CA GLY A 154 27.47 -8.54 2.81
C GLY A 154 27.94 -9.08 1.46
N GLU A 155 27.11 -9.00 0.42
CA GLU A 155 27.46 -9.42 -0.94
C GLU A 155 27.12 -8.30 -1.93
N GLY A 156 28.13 -7.88 -2.70
CA GLY A 156 27.96 -7.00 -3.85
C GLY A 156 27.00 -7.63 -4.85
N SER A 157 25.71 -7.38 -4.67
CA SER A 157 24.65 -8.03 -5.43
C SER A 157 23.68 -6.97 -5.94
N ASN A 158 23.57 -6.96 -7.27
CA ASN A 158 22.49 -6.37 -8.06
C ASN A 158 21.16 -7.09 -7.76
N GLY A 159 20.76 -7.12 -6.48
CA GLY A 159 19.65 -7.91 -5.97
C GLY A 159 18.32 -7.32 -6.39
N LYS A 160 17.55 -8.10 -7.17
CA LYS A 160 16.17 -7.82 -7.62
C LYS A 160 15.25 -7.45 -6.45
N GLN A 161 15.27 -6.20 -6.01
CA GLN A 161 14.15 -5.63 -5.27
C GLN A 161 13.05 -5.40 -6.30
N MET A 162 12.03 -6.25 -6.30
CA MET A 162 10.93 -6.11 -7.25
C MET A 162 10.15 -4.84 -6.90
N LYS A 163 10.33 -3.81 -7.73
CA LYS A 163 9.86 -2.45 -7.51
C LYS A 163 8.40 -2.33 -7.92
N LEU A 164 7.51 -3.06 -7.28
CA LEU A 164 6.07 -3.06 -7.61
C LEU A 164 5.26 -2.51 -6.45
N LEU A 165 4.68 -1.33 -6.65
CA LEU A 165 3.68 -0.78 -5.74
C LEU A 165 2.30 -1.12 -6.29
N GLN A 166 1.51 -1.86 -5.52
CA GLN A 166 0.12 -2.14 -5.82
C GLN A 166 -0.79 -1.26 -4.96
N ILE A 167 -1.71 -0.54 -5.59
CA ILE A 167 -2.70 0.28 -4.90
C ILE A 167 -4.04 -0.46 -4.76
N ILE A 168 -4.75 -0.16 -3.67
CA ILE A 168 -6.06 -0.70 -3.32
C ILE A 168 -6.93 0.45 -2.83
N ASN A 169 -8.22 0.45 -3.17
CA ASN A 169 -9.25 1.34 -2.61
C ASN A 169 -10.36 0.54 -1.89
#